data_AF-A0AA88J1E0-F1
#
_entry.id   AF-A0AA88J1E0-F1
#
_cell.length_a   1.000
_cell.length_b   1.000
_cell.length_c   1.000
_cell.angle_alpha   90.00
_cell.angle_beta   90.00
_cell.angle_gamma   90.00
#
_symmetry.space_group_name_H-M   'P 1'
#
loop_
_entity.id
_entity.type
_entity.pdbx_description
1 polymer ?
#
loop_
_entity_poly.entity_id
_entity_poly.type
_entity_poly.pdbx_seq_one_letter_code
_entity_poly.pdbx_strand_id
1 'polypeptide(L)'
;MAYSEIFSLWAVSPKKFGGLSFSTEDVGEVLAISGFGLLVFQSCLYPYVERLVGPIMISRIGGVISIPLLSSYPFIAMLSGVSLWLFINLASVMKNVLSISIITGLFLLQNRAVDQEQRGAANGIAMTGMSLFKAIGPAGGGAL
;
A
#
# COMPACT_ATOMS: atom_id res chain seq x y z
N MET A 1 1.27 0.28 4.64
CA MET A 1 1.63 -0.59 5.79
C MET A 1 0.47 -0.83 6.72
N ALA A 2 -0.18 0.15 7.35
CA ALA A 2 -1.43 -0.12 8.09
C ALA A 2 -2.49 -0.82 7.22
N TYR A 3 -2.51 -0.51 5.93
CA TYR A 3 -3.36 -1.18 4.94
C TYR A 3 -3.21 -2.71 4.91
N SER A 4 -2.02 -3.31 5.02
CA SER A 4 -1.89 -4.78 4.92
C SER A 4 -2.51 -5.49 6.11
N GLU A 5 -2.33 -4.93 7.31
CA GLU A 5 -2.92 -5.46 8.55
C GLU A 5 -4.45 -5.31 8.52
N ILE A 6 -4.93 -4.10 8.21
CA ILE A 6 -6.37 -3.80 8.17
C ILE A 6 -7.06 -4.57 7.05
N PHE A 7 -6.44 -4.68 5.87
CA PHE A 7 -6.96 -5.45 4.75
C PHE A 7 -7.13 -6.93 5.14
N SER A 8 -6.12 -7.53 5.78
CA SER A 8 -6.18 -8.93 6.19
C SER A 8 -7.28 -9.16 7.22
N LEU A 9 -7.40 -8.27 8.22
CA LEU A 9 -8.48 -8.33 9.22
C LEU A 9 -9.87 -8.17 8.59
N TRP A 10 -10.03 -7.20 7.69
CA TRP A 10 -11.28 -6.94 6.99
C TRP A 10 -11.67 -8.07 6.03
N ALA A 11 -10.72 -8.65 5.29
CA ALA A 11 -10.98 -9.73 4.36
C ALA A 11 -11.44 -11.02 5.07
N VAL A 12 -10.82 -11.36 6.21
CA VAL A 12 -11.22 -12.51 7.03
C VAL A 12 -12.55 -12.26 7.77
N SER A 13 -12.91 -10.99 8.03
CA SER A 13 -14.11 -10.66 8.80
C SER A 13 -15.41 -11.18 8.16
N PRO A 14 -16.40 -11.61 8.95
CA PRO A 14 -17.67 -12.10 8.44
C PRO A 14 -18.41 -11.06 7.59
N LYS A 15 -19.12 -11.51 6.53
CA LYS A 15 -19.99 -10.65 5.70
C LYS A 15 -21.03 -9.86 6.50
N LYS A 16 -21.47 -10.39 7.64
CA LYS A 16 -22.39 -9.69 8.57
C LYS A 16 -21.83 -8.34 9.07
N PHE A 17 -20.51 -8.22 9.15
CA PHE A 17 -19.81 -7.00 9.56
C PHE A 17 -19.21 -6.22 8.37
N GLY A 18 -19.61 -6.55 7.13
CA GLY A 18 -19.10 -5.89 5.91
C GLY A 18 -17.72 -6.39 5.45
N GLY A 19 -17.23 -7.51 5.99
CA GLY A 19 -16.03 -8.20 5.51
C GLY A 19 -16.31 -9.19 4.37
N LEU A 20 -15.27 -9.87 3.88
CA LEU A 20 -15.39 -10.77 2.73
C LEU A 20 -15.64 -12.24 3.09
N SER A 21 -15.49 -12.61 4.37
CA SER A 21 -15.47 -14.02 4.82
C SER A 21 -14.46 -14.89 4.08
N PHE A 22 -13.30 -14.33 3.73
CA PHE A 22 -12.21 -15.07 3.09
C PHE A 22 -11.50 -15.98 4.09
N SER A 23 -10.97 -17.10 3.59
CA SER A 23 -10.04 -17.91 4.37
C SER A 23 -8.68 -17.21 4.48
N THR A 24 -7.85 -17.62 5.43
CA THR A 24 -6.46 -17.14 5.54
C THR A 24 -5.63 -17.48 4.30
N GLU A 25 -5.98 -18.57 3.61
CA GLU A 25 -5.34 -19.00 2.37
C GLU A 25 -5.66 -18.03 1.21
N ASP A 26 -6.94 -17.66 1.06
CA ASP A 26 -7.38 -16.70 0.02
C ASP A 26 -6.72 -15.33 0.23
N VAL A 27 -6.63 -14.87 1.48
CA VAL A 27 -5.95 -13.61 1.81
C VAL A 27 -4.45 -13.68 1.49
N GLY A 28 -3.82 -14.82 1.82
CA GLY A 28 -2.43 -15.10 1.47
C GLY A 28 -2.18 -15.06 -0.03
N GLU A 29 -3.09 -15.61 -0.84
CA GLU A 29 -3.00 -15.58 -2.30
C GLU A 29 -3.04 -14.14 -2.84
N VAL A 30 -4.01 -13.33 -2.38
CA VAL A 30 -4.13 -11.91 -2.79
C VAL A 30 -2.87 -11.12 -2.44
N LEU A 31 -2.33 -11.34 -1.23
CA LEU A 31 -1.11 -10.70 -0.76
C LEU A 31 0.11 -11.16 -1.58
N ALA A 32 0.20 -12.44 -1.93
CA ALA A 32 1.29 -12.99 -2.74
C ALA A 32 1.28 -12.42 -4.17
N ILE A 33 0.11 -12.38 -4.82
CA ILE A 33 -0.07 -11.75 -6.15
C ILE A 33 0.31 -10.27 -6.08
N SER A 34 -0.16 -9.56 -5.05
CA SER A 34 0.17 -8.16 -4.83
C SER A 34 1.66 -7.94 -4.61
N GLY A 35 2.32 -8.80 -3.85
CA GLY A 35 3.75 -8.77 -3.59
C GLY A 35 4.57 -8.99 -4.85
N PHE A 36 4.22 -9.99 -5.66
CA PHE A 36 4.88 -10.25 -6.94
C PHE A 36 4.71 -9.07 -7.91
N GLY A 37 3.49 -8.54 -8.05
CA GLY A 37 3.23 -7.36 -8.89
C GLY A 37 4.03 -6.14 -8.45
N LEU A 38 4.17 -5.94 -7.14
CA LEU A 38 4.99 -4.88 -6.56
C LEU A 38 6.49 -5.07 -6.89
N LEU A 39 7.02 -6.29 -6.81
CA LEU A 39 8.41 -6.56 -7.18
C LEU A 39 8.69 -6.20 -8.65
N VAL A 40 7.84 -6.65 -9.57
CA VAL A 40 7.97 -6.34 -11.00
C VAL A 40 7.90 -4.83 -11.25
N PHE A 41 6.93 -4.16 -10.63
CA PHE A 41 6.77 -2.71 -10.77
C PHE A 41 8.00 -1.96 -10.25
N GLN A 42 8.49 -2.31 -9.07
CA GLN A 42 9.59 -1.59 -8.43
C GLN A 42 10.93 -1.79 -9.15
N SER A 43 11.21 -3.02 -9.61
CA SER A 43 12.45 -3.34 -10.30
C SER A 43 12.50 -2.79 -11.72
N CYS A 44 11.37 -2.82 -12.44
CA CYS A 44 11.33 -2.45 -13.85
C CYS A 44 10.73 -1.07 -14.07
N LEU A 45 9.49 -0.82 -13.66
CA LEU A 45 8.72 0.36 -14.08
C LEU A 45 9.04 1.62 -13.28
N TYR A 46 9.18 1.52 -11.96
CA TYR A 46 9.36 2.69 -11.10
C TYR A 46 10.57 3.57 -11.49
N PRO A 47 11.76 3.03 -11.81
CA PRO A 47 12.90 3.85 -12.25
C PRO A 47 12.63 4.64 -13.53
N TYR A 48 11.89 4.07 -14.49
CA TYR A 48 11.53 4.80 -15.72
C TYR A 48 10.54 5.92 -15.42
N VAL A 49 9.52 5.65 -14.62
CA VAL A 49 8.50 6.65 -14.26
C VAL A 49 9.12 7.79 -13.43
N GLU A 50 10.01 7.48 -12.49
CA GLU A 50 10.71 8.48 -11.68
C GLU A 50 11.58 9.41 -12.52
N ARG A 51 12.29 8.87 -13.52
CA ARG A 51 13.11 9.69 -14.43
C ARG A 51 12.27 10.63 -15.30
N LEU A 52 11.06 10.25 -15.65
CA LEU A 52 10.18 11.05 -16.52
C LEU A 52 9.43 12.15 -15.76
N VAL A 53 8.89 11.83 -14.58
CA VAL A 53 7.93 12.70 -13.89
C VAL A 53 8.48 13.26 -12.57
N GLY A 54 9.53 12.65 -12.03
CA GLY A 54 10.13 13.03 -10.76
C GLY A 54 9.37 12.52 -9.52
N PRO A 55 10.04 12.40 -8.36
CA PRO A 55 9.50 11.77 -7.16
C PRO A 55 8.35 12.55 -6.51
N ILE A 56 8.35 13.89 -6.62
CA ILE A 56 7.30 14.75 -6.03
C ILE A 56 5.97 14.54 -6.76
N MET A 57 5.98 14.55 -8.10
CA MET A 57 4.76 14.43 -8.89
C MET A 57 4.16 13.03 -8.78
N ILE A 58 5.00 11.99 -8.79
CA ILE A 58 4.58 10.60 -8.53
C ILE A 58 3.88 10.51 -7.17
N SER A 59 4.45 11.13 -6.14
CA SER A 59 3.88 11.10 -4.79
C SER A 59 2.51 11.81 -4.73
N ARG A 60 2.38 12.95 -5.41
CA ARG A 60 1.12 13.72 -5.51
C ARG A 60 0.04 12.94 -6.25
N ILE A 61 0.35 12.45 -7.45
CA ILE A 61 -0.57 11.65 -8.27
C ILE A 61 -0.97 10.38 -7.50
N GLY A 62 0.00 9.70 -6.91
CA GLY A 62 -0.24 8.49 -6.12
C GLY A 62 -1.16 8.72 -4.93
N GLY A 63 -1.01 9.86 -4.25
CA GLY A 63 -1.89 10.27 -3.16
C GLY A 63 -3.32 10.52 -3.65
N VAL A 64 -3.48 11.29 -4.73
CA VAL A 64 -4.81 11.61 -5.30
C VAL A 64 -5.53 10.36 -5.78
N ILE A 65 -4.84 9.44 -6.49
CA ILE A 65 -5.44 8.19 -6.99
C ILE A 65 -5.76 7.22 -5.85
N SER A 66 -4.99 7.25 -4.75
CA SER A 66 -5.25 6.37 -3.59
C SER A 66 -6.60 6.67 -2.93
N ILE A 67 -7.12 7.90 -3.02
CA ILE A 67 -8.41 8.29 -2.41
C ILE A 67 -9.59 7.54 -3.05
N PRO A 68 -9.89 7.70 -4.36
CA PRO A 68 -11.00 6.99 -4.99
C PRO A 68 -10.79 5.47 -4.96
N LEU A 69 -9.54 5.00 -5.01
CA LEU A 69 -9.24 3.59 -4.87
C LEU A 69 -9.68 3.06 -3.50
N LEU A 70 -9.33 3.71 -2.39
CA LEU A 70 -9.76 3.30 -1.05
C LEU A 70 -11.28 3.44 -0.87
N SER A 71 -11.89 4.49 -1.43
CA SER A 71 -13.35 4.65 -1.43
C SER A 71 -14.08 3.57 -2.23
N SER A 72 -13.40 2.86 -3.14
CA SER A 72 -14.00 1.77 -3.93
C SER A 72 -14.13 0.45 -3.14
N TYR A 73 -13.39 0.26 -2.04
CA TYR A 73 -13.36 -1.02 -1.30
C TYR A 73 -14.73 -1.46 -0.75
N PRO A 74 -15.57 -0.59 -0.18
CA PRO A 74 -16.93 -0.97 0.22
C PRO A 74 -17.78 -1.47 -0.95
N PHE A 75 -17.63 -0.90 -2.15
CA PHE A 75 -18.35 -1.33 -3.34
C PHE A 75 -17.83 -2.68 -3.86
N ILE A 76 -16.51 -2.90 -3.80
CA ILE A 76 -15.90 -4.20 -4.11
C ILE A 76 -16.46 -5.27 -3.16
N ALA A 77 -16.66 -4.95 -1.88
CA ALA A 77 -17.24 -5.85 -0.89
C ALA A 77 -18.66 -6.34 -1.22
N MET A 78 -19.42 -5.56 -2.00
CA MET A 78 -20.78 -5.92 -2.42
C MET A 78 -20.80 -6.93 -3.58
N LEU A 79 -19.65 -7.17 -4.23
CA LEU A 79 -19.53 -8.17 -5.30
C LEU A 79 -19.40 -9.58 -4.72
N SER A 80 -19.63 -10.59 -5.56
CA SER A 80 -19.54 -12.00 -5.17
C SER A 80 -18.87 -12.85 -6.24
N GLY A 81 -18.18 -13.92 -5.84
CA GLY A 81 -17.57 -14.88 -6.75
C GLY A 81 -16.36 -14.32 -7.50
N VAL A 82 -16.26 -14.62 -8.80
CA VAL A 82 -15.08 -14.30 -9.62
C VAL A 82 -14.85 -12.79 -9.76
N SER A 83 -15.92 -11.99 -9.85
CA SER A 83 -15.78 -10.53 -9.95
C SER A 83 -15.15 -9.95 -8.69
N LEU A 84 -15.56 -10.40 -7.51
CA LEU A 84 -14.96 -9.99 -6.24
C LEU A 84 -13.47 -10.33 -6.22
N TRP A 85 -13.12 -11.57 -6.54
CA TRP A 85 -11.72 -12.03 -6.55
C TRP A 85 -10.86 -11.22 -7.53
N LEU A 86 -11.38 -10.90 -8.71
CA LEU A 86 -10.65 -10.12 -9.72
C LEU A 86 -10.46 -8.66 -9.30
N PHE A 87 -11.52 -7.98 -8.86
CA PHE A 87 -11.45 -6.59 -8.45
C PHE A 87 -10.64 -6.39 -7.17
N ILE A 88 -10.70 -7.33 -6.22
CA ILE A 88 -9.93 -7.21 -4.98
C ILE A 88 -8.43 -7.40 -5.22
N ASN A 89 -8.04 -8.33 -6.09
CA ASN A 89 -6.65 -8.51 -6.50
C ASN A 89 -6.13 -7.26 -7.23
N LEU A 90 -6.90 -6.75 -8.20
CA LEU A 90 -6.53 -5.54 -8.94
C LEU A 90 -6.39 -4.33 -8.00
N ALA A 91 -7.38 -4.11 -7.13
CA ALA A 91 -7.37 -3.00 -6.18
C ALA A 91 -6.21 -3.12 -5.19
N SER A 92 -5.90 -4.32 -4.71
CA SER A 92 -4.78 -4.58 -3.80
C SER A 92 -3.43 -4.31 -4.49
N VAL A 93 -3.22 -4.82 -5.71
CA VAL A 93 -2.00 -4.56 -6.50
C VAL A 93 -1.84 -3.07 -6.73
N MET A 94 -2.88 -2.40 -7.22
CA MET A 94 -2.84 -0.95 -7.45
C MET A 94 -2.53 -0.18 -6.17
N LYS A 95 -3.16 -0.53 -5.05
CA LYS A 95 -2.94 0.18 -3.78
C LYS A 95 -1.50 0.02 -3.28
N ASN A 96 -0.93 -1.17 -3.44
CA ASN A 96 0.46 -1.46 -3.08
C ASN A 96 1.45 -0.71 -3.98
N VAL A 97 1.22 -0.71 -5.30
CA VAL A 97 2.03 0.05 -6.28
C VAL A 97 2.04 1.55 -5.97
N LEU A 98 0.87 2.14 -5.71
CA LEU A 98 0.78 3.56 -5.35
C LEU A 98 1.49 3.84 -4.02
N SER A 99 1.32 2.96 -3.02
CA SER A 99 1.95 3.13 -1.70
C SER A 99 3.46 3.06 -1.78
N ILE A 100 4.04 2.08 -2.49
CA ILE A 100 5.48 1.93 -2.58
C ILE A 100 6.11 3.05 -3.41
N SER A 101 5.40 3.54 -4.43
CA SER A 101 5.84 4.68 -5.24
C SER A 101 6.01 5.94 -4.38
N ILE A 102 5.04 6.23 -3.52
CA ILE A 102 5.12 7.37 -2.59
C ILE A 102 6.27 7.19 -1.61
N ILE A 103 6.37 6.02 -0.96
CA ILE A 103 7.43 5.74 0.02
C ILE A 103 8.82 5.88 -0.60
N THR A 104 9.00 5.33 -1.80
CA THR A 104 10.27 5.39 -2.52
C THR A 104 10.59 6.83 -2.95
N GLY A 105 9.59 7.58 -3.40
CA GLY A 105 9.73 9.00 -3.73
C GLY A 105 10.20 9.82 -2.53
N LEU A 106 9.63 9.57 -1.35
CA LEU A 106 10.02 10.22 -0.10
C LEU A 106 11.46 9.86 0.29
N PHE A 107 11.87 8.59 0.19
CA PHE A 107 13.27 8.20 0.45
C PHE A 107 14.25 8.87 -0.50
N LEU A 108 13.91 9.00 -1.79
CA LEU A 108 14.76 9.70 -2.76
C LEU A 108 14.90 11.18 -2.40
N LEU A 109 13.80 11.85 -2.05
CA LEU A 109 13.82 13.25 -1.63
C LEU A 109 14.66 13.46 -0.36
N GLN A 110 14.49 12.60 0.63
CA GLN A 110 15.24 12.66 1.88
C GLN A 110 16.75 12.45 1.64
N ASN A 111 17.12 11.45 0.84
CA ASN A 111 18.53 11.20 0.50
C ASN A 111 19.17 12.32 -0.33
N ARG A 112 18.36 13.09 -1.09
CA ARG A 112 18.82 14.29 -1.81
C ARG A 112 18.95 15.52 -0.91
N ALA A 113 18.24 15.55 0.22
CA ALA A 113 18.23 16.69 1.15
C ALA A 113 19.37 16.65 2.17
N VAL A 114 20.11 15.54 2.29
CA VAL A 114 21.21 15.36 3.25
C VAL A 114 22.48 14.88 2.56
N ASP A 115 23.63 15.23 3.14
CA ASP A 115 24.93 14.76 2.67
C ASP A 115 25.06 13.23 2.80
N GLN A 116 25.89 12.63 1.94
CA GLN A 116 26.04 11.17 1.81
C GLN A 116 26.32 10.49 3.16
N GLU A 117 27.15 11.11 4.00
CA GLU A 117 27.54 10.60 5.33
C GLU A 117 26.37 10.61 6.34
N GLN A 118 25.41 11.51 6.17
CA GLN A 118 24.25 11.66 7.07
C GLN A 118 23.02 10.87 6.61
N ARG A 119 23.04 10.29 5.40
CA ARG A 119 21.90 9.50 4.86
C ARG A 119 21.47 8.38 5.80
N GLY A 120 22.41 7.71 6.45
CA GLY A 120 22.12 6.65 7.42
C GLY A 120 21.34 7.18 8.63
N ALA A 121 21.80 8.26 9.24
CA ALA A 121 21.14 8.88 10.38
C ALA A 121 19.75 9.42 10.01
N ALA A 122 19.64 10.12 8.88
CA ALA A 122 18.37 10.63 8.38
C ALA A 122 17.35 9.50 8.15
N ASN A 123 17.74 8.45 7.42
CA ASN A 123 16.86 7.30 7.16
C ASN A 123 16.49 6.58 8.46
N GLY A 124 17.42 6.48 9.42
CA GLY A 124 17.16 5.94 10.76
C GLY A 124 16.06 6.70 11.48
N ILE A 125 16.12 8.03 11.53
CA ILE A 125 15.09 8.88 12.14
C ILE A 125 13.73 8.67 11.47
N ALA A 126 13.70 8.70 10.13
CA ALA A 126 12.48 8.49 9.36
C ALA A 126 11.86 7.10 9.62
N MET A 127 12.70 6.05 9.67
CA MET A 127 12.26 4.68 9.95
C MET A 127 11.74 4.50 11.38
N THR A 128 12.34 5.18 12.36
CA THR A 128 11.84 5.21 13.74
C THR A 128 10.44 5.82 13.79
N GLY A 129 10.25 7.00 13.18
CA GLY A 129 8.94 7.64 13.10
C GLY A 129 7.90 6.76 12.41
N MET A 130 8.25 6.18 11.26
CA MET A 130 7.38 5.23 10.55
C MET A 130 7.00 4.03 11.42
N SER A 131 7.95 3.48 12.19
CA SER A 131 7.71 2.29 13.03
C SER A 131 6.76 2.59 14.19
N LEU A 132 6.87 3.78 14.79
CA LEU A 132 5.91 4.25 15.79
C LEU A 132 4.48 4.29 15.21
N PHE A 133 4.31 4.89 14.03
CA PHE A 133 3.01 4.94 13.37
C PHE A 133 2.51 3.57 12.91
N LYS A 134 3.42 2.64 12.56
CA LYS A 134 3.04 1.24 12.28
C LYS A 134 2.50 0.53 13.51
N ALA A 135 3.04 0.81 14.69
CA ALA A 135 2.56 0.20 15.94
C ALA A 135 1.17 0.72 16.32
N ILE A 136 0.93 2.03 16.16
CA ILE A 136 -0.32 2.68 16.58
C ILE A 136 -1.41 2.59 15.50
N GLY A 137 -1.02 2.58 14.23
CA GLY A 137 -1.93 2.66 13.08
C GLY A 137 -3.03 1.59 13.04
N PRO A 138 -2.72 0.29 13.20
CA PRO A 138 -3.72 -0.77 13.26
C PRO A 138 -4.70 -0.62 14.43
N ALA A 139 -4.22 -0.18 15.60
CA ALA A 139 -5.07 0.05 16.76
C ALA A 139 -6.08 1.19 16.52
N GLY A 140 -5.63 2.29 15.90
CA GLY A 140 -6.52 3.39 15.52
C GLY A 140 -7.49 3.02 14.39
N GLY A 141 -7.00 2.31 13.38
CA GLY A 141 -7.81 1.89 12.23
C GLY A 141 -8.83 0.79 12.54
N GLY A 142 -8.55 -0.08 13.51
CA GLY A 142 -9.48 -1.13 13.96
C GLY A 142 -10.48 -0.67 15.03
N ALA A 143 -10.27 0.50 15.64
CA ALA A 143 -11.19 1.08 16.61
C ALA A 143 -12.33 1.91 15.97
N LEU A 144 -12.19 2.26 14.68
CA LEU A 144 -13.18 2.95 13.85
C LEU A 144 -13.97 1.94 13.02
#